data_AF-A0A919M9R6-F1
#
_entry.id   AF-A0A919M9R6-F1
#
_cell.length_a   1.000
_cell.length_b   1.000
_cell.length_c   1.000
_cell.angle_alpha   90.00
_cell.angle_beta   90.00
_cell.angle_gamma   90.00
#
_symmetry.space_group_name_H-M   'P 1'
#
loop_
_entity.id
_entity.type
_entity.pdbx_description
1 polymer ?
#
loop_
_entity_poly.entity_id
_entity_poly.type
_entity_poly.pdbx_seq_one_letter_code
_entity_poly.pdbx_strand_id
1 'polypeptide(L)'
;MGDFLNTTLARVPDGFELPEPLRLLFAWVDEQGFVVKGHDGDLYGSLSDNGWVGTSIELRGYTAEQTLSYARSWFDESVPDAAARLWPFAQTGGEGSMAALWRDGEGRVRIVHLGSGSGSIMTCVLADDAVDFLRLLAIGYREICWNEEFGAPPEPWDADHEIVNEPYRDWLYRTFGVTAPATGLEIVSEPAEMGDEDTADPFCRWVDNKET
;
A
#
# COMPACT_ATOMS: atom_id res chain seq x y z
N MET A 1 14.57 0.82 -19.02
CA MET A 1 13.46 1.16 -18.12
C MET A 1 12.23 0.57 -18.75
N GLY A 2 11.65 -0.46 -18.14
CA GLY A 2 10.53 -1.18 -18.74
C GLY A 2 9.22 -0.41 -18.61
N ASP A 3 8.21 -0.93 -19.30
CA ASP A 3 6.97 -0.20 -19.57
C ASP A 3 6.14 0.01 -18.30
N PHE A 4 6.23 -0.89 -17.31
CA PHE A 4 5.52 -0.75 -16.03
C PHE A 4 6.00 0.44 -15.22
N LEU A 5 7.31 0.56 -15.02
CA LEU A 5 7.88 1.67 -14.27
C LEU A 5 7.55 3.00 -14.95
N ASN A 6 7.75 3.10 -16.27
CA ASN A 6 7.45 4.32 -17.01
C ASN A 6 5.96 4.71 -16.89
N THR A 7 5.07 3.73 -17.04
CA THR A 7 3.61 3.97 -16.96
C THR A 7 3.19 4.39 -15.55
N THR A 8 3.72 3.74 -14.52
CA THR A 8 3.45 4.07 -13.11
C THR A 8 3.95 5.48 -12.77
N LEU A 9 5.20 5.81 -13.14
CA LEU A 9 5.77 7.12 -12.86
C LEU A 9 5.07 8.26 -13.60
N ALA A 10 4.61 8.03 -14.83
CA ALA A 10 3.85 9.02 -15.60
C ALA A 10 2.48 9.37 -14.98
N ARG A 11 2.03 8.60 -13.98
CA ARG A 11 0.75 8.79 -13.28
C ARG A 11 0.91 9.39 -11.89
N VAL A 12 2.14 9.62 -11.42
CA VAL A 12 2.38 10.37 -10.18
C VAL A 12 1.82 11.79 -10.36
N PRO A 13 0.94 12.28 -9.47
CA PRO A 13 0.34 13.59 -9.62
C PRO A 13 1.37 14.72 -9.50
N ASP A 14 1.11 15.84 -10.18
CA ASP A 14 1.94 17.03 -10.04
C ASP A 14 2.01 17.49 -8.57
N GLY A 15 3.22 17.74 -8.07
CA GLY A 15 3.44 18.14 -6.68
C GLY A 15 3.39 17.01 -5.66
N PHE A 16 3.29 15.74 -6.10
CA PHE A 16 3.69 14.59 -5.28
C PHE A 16 5.17 14.27 -5.54
N GLU A 17 5.94 14.19 -4.46
CA GLU A 17 7.27 13.61 -4.50
C GLU A 17 7.13 12.12 -4.20
N LEU A 18 7.39 11.26 -5.21
CA LEU A 18 7.41 9.82 -5.01
C LEU A 18 8.64 9.44 -4.17
N PRO A 19 8.46 8.81 -3.00
CA PRO A 19 9.60 8.35 -2.21
C PRO A 19 10.49 7.40 -3.02
N GLU A 20 11.81 7.63 -2.97
CA GLU A 20 12.78 6.80 -3.70
C GLU A 20 12.61 5.29 -3.45
N PRO A 21 12.34 4.80 -2.22
CA PRO A 21 12.14 3.37 -2.00
C PRO A 21 10.98 2.77 -2.81
N LEU A 22 9.87 3.50 -3.01
CA LEU A 22 8.77 3.04 -3.87
C LEU A 22 9.17 3.05 -5.34
N ARG A 23 9.91 4.07 -5.80
CA ARG A 23 10.46 4.11 -7.16
C ARG A 23 11.38 2.90 -7.41
N LEU A 24 12.22 2.55 -6.45
CA LEU A 24 13.10 1.38 -6.52
C LEU A 24 12.32 0.07 -6.47
N LEU A 25 11.24 -0.02 -5.70
CA LEU A 25 10.33 -1.17 -5.73
C LEU A 25 9.75 -1.38 -7.14
N PHE A 26 9.18 -0.34 -7.74
CA PHE A 26 8.59 -0.45 -9.09
C PHE A 26 9.65 -0.84 -10.13
N ALA A 27 10.87 -0.32 -10.00
CA ALA A 27 11.99 -0.71 -10.86
C ALA A 27 12.38 -2.18 -10.66
N TRP A 28 12.44 -2.64 -9.41
CA TRP A 28 12.78 -4.02 -9.10
C TRP A 28 11.75 -5.01 -9.66
N VAL A 29 10.45 -4.73 -9.48
CA VAL A 29 9.34 -5.55 -10.02
C VAL A 29 9.45 -5.68 -11.55
N ASP A 30 9.74 -4.57 -12.23
CA ASP A 30 9.94 -4.52 -13.68
C ASP A 30 11.18 -5.31 -14.11
N GLU A 31 12.29 -5.22 -13.36
CA GLU A 31 13.52 -5.99 -13.60
C GLU A 31 13.36 -7.50 -13.36
N GLN A 32 12.55 -7.91 -12.38
CA GLN A 32 12.23 -9.31 -12.15
C GLN A 32 11.28 -9.89 -13.20
N GLY A 33 10.59 -9.05 -13.97
CA GLY A 33 9.55 -9.48 -14.91
C GLY A 33 8.25 -9.89 -14.23
N PHE A 34 8.00 -9.42 -13.01
CA PHE A 34 6.78 -9.70 -12.24
C PHE A 34 5.63 -8.75 -12.63
N VAL A 35 5.53 -8.45 -13.93
CA VAL A 35 4.55 -7.52 -14.49
C VAL A 35 3.64 -8.28 -15.44
N VAL A 36 2.34 -8.12 -15.24
CA VAL A 36 1.30 -8.66 -16.12
C VAL A 36 0.45 -7.56 -16.72
N LYS A 37 -0.07 -7.79 -17.93
CA LYS A 37 -1.05 -6.90 -18.55
C LYS A 37 -2.45 -7.41 -18.23
N GLY A 38 -3.23 -6.59 -17.53
CA GLY A 38 -4.60 -6.94 -17.16
C GLY A 38 -5.57 -6.86 -18.34
N HIS A 39 -6.81 -7.30 -18.10
CA HIS A 39 -7.87 -7.29 -19.10
C HIS A 39 -8.31 -5.88 -19.52
N ASP A 40 -8.14 -4.89 -18.64
CA ASP A 40 -8.35 -3.47 -18.92
C ASP A 40 -7.21 -2.85 -19.74
N GLY A 41 -6.17 -3.64 -20.04
CA GLY A 41 -5.00 -3.23 -20.79
C GLY A 41 -3.94 -2.50 -19.96
N ASP A 42 -4.14 -2.36 -18.65
CA ASP A 42 -3.18 -1.75 -17.75
C ASP A 42 -2.08 -2.73 -17.32
N LEU A 43 -1.00 -2.20 -16.74
CA LEU A 43 0.13 -3.00 -16.24
C LEU A 43 0.09 -3.10 -14.71
N TYR A 44 0.27 -4.32 -14.23
CA TYR A 44 0.16 -4.67 -12.83
C TYR A 44 1.42 -5.40 -12.39
N GLY A 45 2.04 -4.91 -11.32
CA GLY A 45 3.22 -5.49 -10.72
C GLY A 45 2.88 -6.34 -9.51
N SER A 46 3.69 -7.37 -9.25
CA SER A 46 3.61 -8.20 -8.04
C SER A 46 5.00 -8.40 -7.42
N LEU A 47 5.05 -8.86 -6.17
CA LEU A 47 6.33 -9.17 -5.50
C LEU A 47 6.93 -10.52 -5.91
N SER A 48 6.16 -11.35 -6.60
CA SER A 48 6.53 -12.68 -7.09
C SER A 48 5.75 -13.00 -8.36
N ASP A 49 6.27 -13.91 -9.18
CA ASP A 49 5.54 -14.56 -10.27
C ASP A 49 4.57 -15.65 -9.78
N ASN A 50 4.63 -15.98 -8.49
CA ASN A 50 3.72 -16.88 -7.81
C ASN A 50 2.95 -16.12 -6.71
N GLY A 51 1.63 -16.00 -6.89
CA GLY A 51 0.73 -15.32 -5.94
C GLY A 51 0.60 -16.01 -4.57
N TRP A 52 1.26 -17.16 -4.37
CA TRP A 52 1.34 -17.90 -3.10
C TRP A 52 2.68 -17.70 -2.37
N VAL A 53 3.48 -16.69 -2.76
CA VAL A 53 4.77 -16.38 -2.13
C VAL A 53 4.76 -14.97 -1.54
N GLY A 54 4.85 -14.90 -0.22
CA GLY A 54 4.89 -13.67 0.56
C GLY A 54 3.60 -12.88 0.51
N THR A 55 3.73 -11.56 0.67
CA THR A 55 2.57 -10.67 0.65
C THR A 55 1.98 -10.53 -0.74
N SER A 56 0.68 -10.83 -0.85
CA SER A 56 -0.12 -10.54 -2.04
C SER A 56 -0.40 -9.06 -2.11
N ILE A 57 0.08 -8.43 -3.17
CA ILE A 57 -0.10 -7.01 -3.44
C ILE A 57 -0.05 -6.79 -4.94
N GLU A 58 -0.95 -5.96 -5.43
CA GLU A 58 -1.00 -5.58 -6.84
C GLU A 58 -0.56 -4.12 -6.98
N LEU A 59 0.64 -3.91 -7.51
CA LEU A 59 1.29 -2.61 -7.65
C LEU A 59 0.92 -1.96 -8.99
N ARG A 60 0.45 -0.72 -8.96
CA ARG A 60 0.20 0.10 -10.17
C ARG A 60 -0.03 1.55 -9.79
N GLY A 61 0.49 2.50 -10.58
CA GLY A 61 0.10 3.90 -10.43
C GLY A 61 -1.32 4.15 -10.94
N TYR A 62 -2.19 4.74 -10.13
CA TYR A 62 -3.56 5.10 -10.56
C TYR A 62 -3.55 6.43 -11.30
N THR A 63 -4.39 6.56 -12.33
CA THR A 63 -4.57 7.84 -13.05
C THR A 63 -5.32 8.85 -12.19
N ALA A 64 -5.27 10.14 -12.56
CA ALA A 64 -6.04 11.19 -11.89
C ALA A 64 -7.56 10.92 -11.92
N GLU A 65 -8.08 10.38 -13.04
CA GLU A 65 -9.49 10.01 -13.18
C GLU A 65 -9.86 8.85 -12.25
N GLN A 66 -9.03 7.80 -12.20
CA GLN A 66 -9.26 6.66 -11.31
C GLN A 66 -9.17 7.07 -9.84
N THR A 67 -8.19 7.90 -9.49
CA THR A 67 -8.02 8.45 -8.13
C THR A 67 -9.23 9.29 -7.72
N LEU A 68 -9.73 10.14 -8.61
CA LEU A 68 -10.95 10.92 -8.37
C LEU A 68 -12.17 10.03 -8.18
N SER A 69 -12.34 9.02 -9.03
CA SER A 69 -13.44 8.05 -8.90
C SER A 69 -13.36 7.31 -7.57
N TYR A 70 -12.18 6.86 -7.18
CA TYR A 70 -11.95 6.14 -5.93
C TYR A 70 -12.22 7.02 -4.72
N ALA A 71 -11.69 8.24 -4.71
CA ALA A 71 -11.93 9.21 -3.65
C ALA A 71 -13.44 9.50 -3.48
N ARG A 72 -14.22 9.62 -4.57
CA ARG A 72 -15.67 9.83 -4.48
C ARG A 72 -16.45 8.67 -3.88
N SER A 73 -15.90 7.46 -3.91
CA SER A 73 -16.52 6.29 -3.27
C SER A 73 -16.23 6.25 -1.77
N TRP A 74 -15.22 6.97 -1.31
CA TRP A 74 -14.67 6.93 0.04
C TRP A 74 -14.99 8.15 0.89
N PHE A 75 -14.92 9.31 0.26
CA PHE A 75 -15.12 10.59 0.89
C PHE A 75 -16.44 11.17 0.42
N ASP A 76 -17.23 11.67 1.36
CA ASP A 76 -18.35 12.52 1.02
C ASP A 76 -17.87 13.93 0.60
N GLU A 77 -18.81 14.81 0.25
CA GLU A 77 -18.49 16.18 -0.16
C GLU A 77 -17.86 17.03 0.97
N SER A 78 -17.78 16.51 2.21
CA SER A 78 -17.25 17.23 3.37
C SER A 78 -15.72 17.18 3.47
N VAL A 79 -15.05 16.32 2.68
CA VAL A 79 -13.58 16.28 2.57
C VAL A 79 -13.15 16.88 1.22
N PRO A 80 -13.04 18.23 1.12
CA PRO A 80 -12.65 18.87 -0.12
C PRO A 80 -11.25 18.43 -0.55
N ASP A 81 -11.05 18.30 -1.85
CA ASP A 81 -9.76 17.99 -2.47
C ASP A 81 -9.12 16.65 -2.03
N ALA A 82 -9.91 15.69 -1.53
CA ALA A 82 -9.41 14.37 -1.12
C ALA A 82 -8.58 13.68 -2.22
N ALA A 83 -9.07 13.72 -3.47
CA ALA A 83 -8.35 13.18 -4.62
C ALA A 83 -7.00 13.89 -4.91
N ALA A 84 -6.86 15.16 -4.54
CA ALA A 84 -5.61 15.92 -4.73
C ALA A 84 -4.60 15.70 -3.59
N ARG A 85 -5.03 15.06 -2.49
CA ARG A 85 -4.19 14.67 -1.36
C ARG A 85 -3.84 13.18 -1.38
N LEU A 86 -4.30 12.42 -2.39
CA LEU A 86 -4.08 10.98 -2.50
C LEU A 86 -3.45 10.59 -3.83
N TRP A 87 -2.62 9.56 -3.79
CA TRP A 87 -2.23 8.80 -4.96
C TRP A 87 -2.19 7.30 -4.64
N PRO A 88 -3.23 6.54 -5.01
CA PRO A 88 -3.25 5.10 -4.88
C PRO A 88 -2.17 4.46 -5.75
N PHE A 89 -1.45 3.50 -5.19
CA PHE A 89 -0.38 2.82 -5.91
C PHE A 89 -0.36 1.30 -5.73
N ALA A 90 -1.22 0.74 -4.87
CA ALA A 90 -1.33 -0.70 -4.72
C ALA A 90 -2.71 -1.15 -4.23
N GLN A 91 -3.19 -2.29 -4.71
CA GLN A 91 -4.32 -3.00 -4.09
C GLN A 91 -3.77 -3.96 -3.03
N THR A 92 -4.26 -3.84 -1.79
CA THR A 92 -3.75 -4.54 -0.60
C THR A 92 -4.55 -5.76 -0.20
N GLY A 93 -5.74 -5.95 -0.79
CA GLY A 93 -6.58 -7.11 -0.62
C GLY A 93 -7.53 -7.33 -1.79
N GLY A 94 -7.97 -8.58 -1.99
CA GLY A 94 -8.84 -8.97 -3.10
C GLY A 94 -10.23 -8.32 -3.08
N GLU A 95 -10.60 -7.69 -1.96
CA GLU A 95 -11.86 -6.96 -1.79
C GLU A 95 -11.81 -5.48 -2.24
N GLY A 96 -10.65 -5.00 -2.70
CA GLY A 96 -10.49 -3.67 -3.30
C GLY A 96 -9.89 -2.60 -2.37
N SER A 97 -9.36 -3.01 -1.21
CA SER A 97 -8.55 -2.16 -0.34
C SER A 97 -7.29 -1.70 -1.04
N MET A 98 -6.84 -0.50 -0.68
CA MET A 98 -5.75 0.16 -1.37
C MET A 98 -4.70 0.68 -0.40
N ALA A 99 -3.44 0.69 -0.83
CA ALA A 99 -2.42 1.57 -0.31
C ALA A 99 -2.28 2.80 -1.20
N ALA A 100 -2.11 3.96 -0.57
CA ALA A 100 -1.92 5.24 -1.25
C ALA A 100 -0.81 6.06 -0.58
N LEU A 101 -0.19 6.94 -1.36
CA LEU A 101 0.48 8.10 -0.78
C LEU A 101 -0.58 9.10 -0.37
N TRP A 102 -0.49 9.60 0.85
CA TRP A 102 -1.34 10.67 1.37
C TRP A 102 -0.50 11.86 1.79
N ARG A 103 -0.88 13.05 1.33
CA ARG A 103 -0.29 14.32 1.78
C ARG A 103 -1.16 14.92 2.89
N ASP A 104 -0.61 15.00 4.09
CA ASP A 104 -1.28 15.59 5.25
C ASP A 104 -1.41 17.13 5.14
N GLY A 105 -2.12 17.76 6.07
CA GLY A 105 -2.33 19.21 6.09
C GLY A 105 -1.04 20.03 6.27
N GLU A 106 0.04 19.42 6.73
CA GLU A 106 1.36 20.03 6.86
C GLU A 106 2.25 19.77 5.63
N GLY A 107 1.74 19.03 4.65
CA GLY A 107 2.45 18.67 3.42
C GLY A 107 3.34 17.43 3.55
N ARG A 108 3.31 16.71 4.68
CA ARG A 108 4.06 15.45 4.83
C ARG A 108 3.37 14.34 4.05
N VAL A 109 4.16 13.52 3.37
CA VAL A 109 3.67 12.37 2.61
C VAL A 109 3.89 11.11 3.44
N ARG A 110 2.82 10.35 3.69
CA ARG A 110 2.85 9.04 4.35
C ARG A 110 2.19 7.97 3.47
N ILE A 111 2.40 6.71 3.81
CA ILE A 111 1.71 5.59 3.17
C ILE A 111 0.51 5.22 4.04
N VAL A 112 -0.67 5.19 3.44
CA VAL A 112 -1.94 4.94 4.14
C VAL A 112 -2.68 3.76 3.55
N HIS A 113 -3.51 3.12 4.36
CA HIS A 113 -4.45 2.09 3.97
C HIS A 113 -5.86 2.65 3.85
N LEU A 114 -6.54 2.29 2.77
CA LEU A 114 -7.95 2.54 2.53
C LEU A 114 -8.65 1.18 2.37
N GLY A 115 -9.25 0.65 3.45
CA GLY A 115 -10.05 -0.58 3.46
C GLY A 115 -11.43 -0.47 2.79
N SER A 116 -11.80 -1.33 1.83
CA SER A 116 -12.93 -1.11 0.90
C SER A 116 -14.31 -0.74 1.50
N GLY A 117 -14.51 -0.92 2.81
CA GLY A 117 -15.75 -0.67 3.53
C GLY A 117 -16.74 -1.83 3.45
N SER A 118 -16.56 -2.76 2.52
CA SER A 118 -17.39 -3.96 2.35
C SER A 118 -16.70 -5.25 2.80
N GLY A 119 -15.35 -5.25 2.83
CA GLY A 119 -14.52 -6.35 3.31
C GLY A 119 -13.65 -5.93 4.49
N SER A 120 -12.67 -5.06 4.23
CA SER A 120 -11.86 -4.41 5.26
C SER A 120 -12.41 -3.03 5.58
N ILE A 121 -12.45 -2.69 6.86
CA ILE A 121 -12.72 -1.33 7.36
C ILE A 121 -11.45 -0.65 7.89
N MET A 122 -10.30 -1.32 7.82
CA MET A 122 -9.01 -0.78 8.26
C MET A 122 -8.70 0.49 7.48
N THR A 123 -8.49 1.59 8.18
CA THR A 123 -8.24 2.92 7.62
C THR A 123 -7.22 3.62 8.49
N CYS A 124 -5.95 3.59 8.10
CA CYS A 124 -4.87 4.11 8.94
C CYS A 124 -3.62 4.47 8.14
N VAL A 125 -2.62 5.06 8.80
CA VAL A 125 -1.26 5.11 8.30
C VAL A 125 -0.65 3.71 8.37
N LEU A 126 -0.14 3.20 7.23
CA LEU A 126 0.62 1.95 7.18
C LEU A 126 2.10 2.15 7.47
N ALA A 127 2.64 3.31 7.12
CA ALA A 127 4.02 3.66 7.44
C ALA A 127 4.23 5.17 7.30
N ASP A 128 5.05 5.73 8.19
CA ASP A 128 5.51 7.11 8.08
C ASP A 128 6.52 7.31 6.94
N ASP A 129 7.25 6.25 6.56
CA ASP A 129 8.17 6.26 5.43
C ASP A 129 8.06 5.01 4.56
N ALA A 130 8.57 5.14 3.33
CA ALA A 130 8.44 4.09 2.34
C ALA A 130 9.29 2.84 2.65
N VAL A 131 10.42 2.95 3.35
CA VAL A 131 11.22 1.77 3.71
C VAL A 131 10.45 0.90 4.69
N ASP A 132 9.78 1.50 5.68
CA ASP A 132 8.93 0.76 6.62
C ASP A 132 7.73 0.12 5.93
N PHE A 133 7.11 0.77 4.94
CA PHE A 133 6.10 0.10 4.10
C PHE A 133 6.67 -1.12 3.36
N LEU A 134 7.88 -1.04 2.80
CA LEU A 134 8.53 -2.19 2.17
C LEU A 134 8.85 -3.31 3.18
N ARG A 135 9.24 -2.94 4.41
CA ARG A 135 9.46 -3.90 5.49
C ARG A 135 8.16 -4.61 5.90
N LEU A 136 7.02 -3.92 5.89
CA LEU A 136 5.69 -4.51 6.14
C LEU A 136 5.38 -5.61 5.11
N LEU A 137 5.60 -5.32 3.82
CA LEU A 137 5.44 -6.32 2.74
C LEU A 137 6.40 -7.50 2.89
N ALA A 138 7.59 -7.26 3.44
CA ALA A 138 8.59 -8.30 3.64
C ALA A 138 8.22 -9.27 4.78
N ILE A 139 7.28 -8.92 5.66
CA ILE A 139 6.81 -9.81 6.72
C ILE A 139 6.17 -11.06 6.12
N GLY A 140 5.35 -10.91 5.08
CA GLY A 140 4.70 -12.02 4.39
C GLY A 140 3.25 -12.28 4.81
N TYR A 141 2.55 -11.28 5.36
CA TYR A 141 1.09 -11.34 5.51
C TYR A 141 0.45 -11.57 4.15
N ARG A 142 -0.51 -12.48 4.05
CA ARG A 142 -1.15 -12.78 2.76
C ARG A 142 -1.72 -11.51 2.12
N GLU A 143 -2.42 -10.72 2.91
CA GLU A 143 -2.94 -9.39 2.55
C GLU A 143 -2.66 -8.46 3.73
N ILE A 144 -2.42 -7.18 3.47
CA ILE A 144 -2.11 -6.20 4.53
C ILE A 144 -3.31 -5.33 4.90
N CYS A 145 -4.52 -5.81 4.61
CA CYS A 145 -5.79 -5.13 4.87
C CYS A 145 -6.52 -5.62 6.13
N TRP A 146 -5.91 -6.51 6.92
CA TRP A 146 -6.50 -7.15 8.11
C TRP A 146 -5.72 -6.73 9.36
N ASN A 147 -6.25 -5.78 10.13
CA ASN A 147 -5.59 -5.27 11.33
C ASN A 147 -5.45 -6.33 12.42
N GLU A 148 -6.38 -7.28 12.50
CA GLU A 148 -6.37 -8.39 13.43
C GLU A 148 -5.17 -9.34 13.21
N GLU A 149 -4.59 -9.37 12.01
CA GLU A 149 -3.43 -10.20 11.69
C GLU A 149 -2.11 -9.58 12.18
N PHE A 150 -2.05 -8.26 12.33
CA PHE A 150 -0.79 -7.56 12.59
C PHE A 150 -0.18 -7.88 13.97
N GLY A 151 -0.99 -8.37 14.91
CA GLY A 151 -0.55 -8.73 16.26
C GLY A 151 0.24 -10.03 16.35
N ALA A 152 0.32 -10.81 15.27
CA ALA A 152 1.02 -12.09 15.23
C ALA A 152 1.89 -12.19 13.95
N PRO A 153 2.95 -13.01 13.96
CA PRO A 153 3.63 -13.38 12.72
C PRO A 153 2.66 -14.05 11.74
N PRO A 154 2.82 -13.87 10.43
CA PRO A 154 1.96 -14.51 9.44
C PRO A 154 2.06 -16.04 9.52
N GLU A 155 0.93 -16.70 9.30
CA GLU A 155 0.83 -18.16 9.20
C GLU A 155 0.56 -18.57 7.74
N PRO A 156 1.04 -19.75 7.30
CA PRO A 156 0.77 -20.21 5.95
C PRO A 156 -0.72 -20.56 5.84
N TRP A 157 -1.37 -20.15 4.73
CA TRP A 157 -2.79 -20.40 4.52
C TRP A 157 -3.08 -21.89 4.30
N ASP A 158 -2.18 -22.56 3.59
CA ASP A 158 -2.17 -24.00 3.37
C ASP A 158 -0.71 -24.48 3.19
N ALA A 159 -0.54 -25.76 2.83
CA ALA A 159 0.77 -26.38 2.70
C ALA A 159 1.62 -25.81 1.54
N ASP A 160 1.00 -25.14 0.57
CA ASP A 160 1.65 -24.60 -0.62
C ASP A 160 1.96 -23.08 -0.48
N HIS A 161 1.44 -22.41 0.56
CA HIS A 161 1.71 -21.00 0.83
C HIS A 161 3.09 -20.79 1.48
N GLU A 162 3.97 -20.07 0.80
CA GLU A 162 5.27 -19.66 1.31
C GLU A 162 5.19 -18.24 1.88
N ILE A 163 5.26 -18.07 3.19
CA ILE A 163 5.28 -16.74 3.83
C ILE A 163 6.50 -15.90 3.39
N VAL A 164 7.62 -16.55 3.13
CA VAL A 164 8.90 -15.88 2.94
C VAL A 164 9.19 -15.69 1.46
N ASN A 165 9.10 -14.45 0.98
CA ASN A 165 9.63 -14.07 -0.32
C ASN A 165 11.13 -13.75 -0.21
N GLU A 166 11.97 -14.79 -0.34
CA GLU A 166 13.44 -14.67 -0.25
C GLU A 166 14.01 -13.64 -1.24
N PRO A 167 13.68 -13.66 -2.55
CA PRO A 167 14.19 -12.65 -3.49
C PRO A 167 13.89 -11.21 -3.08
N TYR A 168 12.68 -10.95 -2.57
CA TYR A 168 12.28 -9.63 -2.11
C TYR A 168 13.03 -9.21 -0.84
N ARG A 169 13.15 -10.11 0.15
CA ARG A 169 13.89 -9.84 1.39
C ARG A 169 15.38 -9.59 1.12
N ASP A 170 15.98 -10.37 0.23
CA ASP A 170 17.37 -10.20 -0.20
C ASP A 170 17.59 -8.84 -0.87
N TRP A 171 16.67 -8.44 -1.75
CA TRP A 171 16.70 -7.13 -2.38
C TRP A 171 16.58 -6.00 -1.36
N LEU A 172 15.65 -6.12 -0.41
CA LEU A 172 15.43 -5.12 0.64
C LEU A 172 16.68 -4.93 1.50
N TYR A 173 17.30 -6.04 1.93
CA TYR A 173 18.53 -6.02 2.72
C TYR A 173 19.69 -5.41 1.94
N ARG A 174 19.90 -5.78 0.68
CA ARG A 174 21.02 -5.26 -0.14
C ARG A 174 20.84 -3.78 -0.49
N THR A 175 19.60 -3.32 -0.66
CA THR A 175 19.29 -1.96 -1.10
C THR A 175 19.24 -0.97 0.06
N PHE A 176 18.64 -1.37 1.20
CA PHE A 176 18.38 -0.46 2.33
C PHE A 176 19.05 -0.90 3.64
N GLY A 177 19.64 -2.10 3.71
CA GLY A 177 20.27 -2.61 4.93
C GLY A 177 19.27 -2.97 6.04
N VAL A 178 17.99 -3.21 5.69
CA VAL A 178 16.91 -3.50 6.64
C VAL A 178 16.39 -4.93 6.48
N THR A 179 15.69 -5.41 7.50
CA THR A 179 14.98 -6.70 7.50
C THR A 179 13.53 -6.50 7.90
N ALA A 180 12.68 -7.48 7.56
CA ALA A 180 11.31 -7.52 8.06
C ALA A 180 11.31 -7.65 9.60
N PRO A 181 10.41 -6.94 10.30
CA PRO A 181 10.11 -7.24 11.70
C PRO A 181 9.36 -8.57 11.82
N ALA A 182 9.06 -8.99 13.06
CA ALA A 182 8.30 -10.22 13.30
C ALA A 182 6.80 -10.02 13.09
N THR A 183 6.29 -8.81 13.37
CA THR A 183 4.86 -8.48 13.35
C THR A 183 4.59 -7.13 12.70
N GLY A 184 3.38 -6.97 12.17
CA GLY A 184 2.92 -5.72 11.57
C GLY A 184 2.83 -4.59 12.59
N LEU A 185 2.53 -4.89 13.86
CA LEU A 185 2.47 -3.88 14.93
C LEU A 185 3.80 -3.19 15.24
N GLU A 186 4.94 -3.74 14.79
CA GLU A 186 6.23 -3.05 14.90
C GLU A 186 6.40 -1.90 13.88
N ILE A 187 5.52 -1.83 12.88
CA ILE A 187 5.48 -0.77 11.86
C ILE A 187 4.18 0.03 12.00
N VAL A 188 3.04 -0.66 12.07
CA VAL A 188 1.71 -0.08 12.25
C VAL A 188 1.32 -0.21 13.70
N SER A 189 1.82 0.69 14.55
CA SER A 189 1.70 0.55 16.01
C SER A 189 0.27 0.51 16.51
N GLU A 190 -0.63 1.29 15.88
CA GLU A 190 -2.04 1.38 16.24
C GLU A 190 -2.89 1.38 14.96
N PRO A 191 -3.14 0.21 14.36
CA PRO A 191 -4.05 0.11 13.22
C PRO A 191 -5.43 0.62 13.63
N ALA A 192 -5.99 1.52 12.82
CA ALA A 192 -7.30 2.11 13.06
C ALA A 192 -8.33 1.60 12.04
N GLU A 193 -9.60 1.69 12.42
CA GLU A 193 -10.74 1.31 11.58
C GLU A 193 -11.64 2.52 11.33
N MET A 194 -12.28 2.54 10.18
CA MET A 194 -13.27 3.56 9.83
C MET A 194 -14.36 3.65 10.90
N GLY A 195 -14.64 4.89 11.34
CA GLY A 195 -15.64 5.13 12.38
C GLY A 195 -15.15 4.94 13.81
N ASP A 196 -13.87 4.64 14.04
CA ASP A 196 -13.27 4.69 15.37
C ASP A 196 -13.25 6.14 15.89
N GLU A 197 -14.09 6.43 16.88
CA GLU A 197 -14.20 7.76 17.48
C GLU A 197 -12.99 8.15 18.34
N ASP A 198 -12.26 7.16 18.87
CA ASP A 198 -11.18 7.36 19.83
C ASP A 198 -9.79 7.30 19.18
N THR A 199 -9.72 7.08 17.87
CA THR A 199 -8.46 6.91 17.16
C THR A 199 -7.56 8.16 17.20
N ALA A 200 -6.27 7.91 17.43
CA ALA A 200 -5.19 8.89 17.28
C ALA A 200 -4.59 8.88 15.86
N ASP A 201 -4.97 7.91 15.00
CA ASP A 201 -4.41 7.80 13.66
C ASP A 201 -4.78 9.03 12.82
N PRO A 202 -3.79 9.77 12.29
CA PRO A 202 -4.06 11.03 11.61
C PRO A 202 -4.81 10.84 10.29
N PHE A 203 -4.63 9.71 9.61
CA PHE A 203 -5.34 9.42 8.38
C PHE A 203 -6.80 9.08 8.66
N CYS A 204 -7.06 8.20 9.63
CA CYS A 204 -8.42 7.86 10.04
C CYS A 204 -9.21 9.10 10.49
N ARG A 205 -8.58 9.97 11.29
CA ARG A 205 -9.18 11.26 11.69
C ARG A 205 -9.46 12.16 10.49
N TRP A 206 -8.59 12.18 9.49
CA TRP A 206 -8.83 12.95 8.27
C TRP A 206 -10.02 12.40 7.47
N VAL A 207 -10.11 11.08 7.30
CA VAL A 207 -11.25 10.42 6.63
C VAL A 207 -12.57 10.74 7.33
N ASP A 208 -12.58 10.72 8.66
CA ASP A 208 -13.76 11.02 9.48
C ASP A 208 -14.09 12.53 9.59
N ASN A 209 -13.36 13.40 8.89
CA ASN A 209 -13.48 14.87 8.97
C ASN A 209 -13.28 15.41 10.41
N LYS A 210 -12.32 14.83 11.13
CA LYS A 210 -11.90 15.17 12.51
C LYS A 210 -10.51 15.80 12.56
N GLU A 211 -9.98 16.34 11.45
CA GLU A 211 -8.79 17.21 11.48
C GLU A 211 -9.14 18.48 12.29
N THR A 212 -8.62 18.59 13.51
CA THR A 212 -8.72 19.79 14.38
C THR A 212 -7.72 20.86 14.00
#